data_AF-A0A7C7MUZ7-F1
#
_entry.id   AF-A0A7C7MUZ7-F1
#
_cell.length_a   1.000
_cell.length_b   1.000
_cell.length_c   1.000
_cell.angle_alpha   90.00
_cell.angle_beta   90.00
_cell.angle_gamma   90.00
#
_symmetry.space_group_name_H-M   'P 1'
#
loop_
_entity.id
_entity.type
_entity.pdbx_description
1 polymer ?
#
loop_
_entity_poly.entity_id
_entity_poly.type
_entity_poly.pdbx_seq_one_letter_code
_entity_poly.pdbx_strand_id
1 'polypeptide(L)'
;MNETNELPVPLPDDDGSALVGSKREESREWVINTYRKHQQVQTSSWLDNVLGDGSRDKSYVIPVLLDTNPIRHRQSIQEQVFPAPRIIHEDLLMTDHMKIMLEAGCGMGKTTFLKYYQEQLLQQIPHPVYPLPVYFNLGNLLEGEGITRFMESVHREMLDVVLIECQEDSELVLDEELLLNTIKALEREGRILFMLDALDQLPAEDRFQVYLEAFVEDKTFRSNRLILATRKFSFGPLATDSIIQRGKDAAFHVAFEKIDESKRNIFLGEAQKNKEVAS
;
A
#
# COMPACT_ATOMS: atom_id res chain seq x y z
N MET A 1 -1.03 24.17 75.82
CA MET A 1 0.13 24.22 74.91
C MET A 1 0.45 22.78 74.55
N ASN A 2 0.19 22.38 73.31
CA ASN A 2 0.61 21.09 72.77
C ASN A 2 1.04 21.34 71.33
N GLU A 3 2.29 21.01 71.08
CA GLU A 3 3.03 21.16 69.84
C GLU A 3 2.41 20.27 68.75
N THR A 4 2.27 20.79 67.54
CA THR A 4 2.19 19.98 66.33
C THR A 4 3.14 20.60 65.32
N ASN A 5 4.34 20.02 65.26
CA ASN A 5 5.34 20.26 64.24
C ASN A 5 4.78 19.79 62.89
N GLU A 6 4.32 20.72 62.07
CA GLU A 6 4.12 20.48 60.64
C GLU A 6 5.44 20.78 59.92
N LEU A 7 6.27 19.74 59.76
CA LEU A 7 7.38 19.75 58.82
C LEU A 7 6.83 19.94 57.40
N PRO A 8 7.43 20.77 56.53
CA PRO A 8 7.04 20.81 55.14
C PRO A 8 7.42 19.48 54.49
N VAL A 9 6.41 18.76 54.01
CA VAL A 9 6.60 17.61 53.13
C VAL A 9 7.32 18.13 51.87
N PRO A 10 8.49 17.62 51.49
CA PRO A 10 9.07 17.98 50.21
C PRO A 10 8.10 17.51 49.13
N LEU A 11 7.60 18.45 48.34
CA LEU A 11 7.01 18.11 47.05
C LEU A 11 8.09 17.32 46.29
N PRO A 12 7.79 16.14 45.74
CA PRO A 12 8.76 15.40 44.96
C PRO A 12 9.22 16.31 43.83
N ASP A 13 10.54 16.51 43.74
CA ASP A 13 11.18 17.15 42.60
C ASP A 13 10.61 16.52 41.32
N ASP A 14 10.03 17.36 40.47
CA ASP A 14 9.51 17.02 39.16
C ASP A 14 10.69 16.76 38.21
N ASP A 15 11.48 15.73 38.53
CA ASP A 15 12.47 15.13 37.65
C ASP A 15 11.77 13.97 36.92
N GLY A 16 11.11 14.29 35.81
CA GLY A 16 10.27 13.29 35.16
C GLY A 16 9.66 13.60 33.79
N SER A 17 10.28 14.42 32.94
CA SER A 17 10.53 14.03 31.55
C SER A 17 11.12 15.21 30.78
N ALA A 18 12.39 15.03 30.42
CA ALA A 18 13.00 15.79 29.36
C ALA A 18 12.13 15.65 28.09
N LEU A 19 11.36 16.68 27.78
CA LEU A 19 11.04 17.04 26.39
C LEU A 19 12.37 17.45 25.74
N VAL A 20 13.26 16.48 25.54
CA VAL A 20 14.30 16.57 24.54
C VAL A 20 13.52 16.83 23.26
N GLY A 21 13.65 18.03 22.70
CA GLY A 21 13.09 18.33 21.39
C GLY A 21 13.64 17.28 20.44
N SER A 22 12.84 16.25 20.17
CA SER A 22 13.23 15.17 19.27
C SER A 22 13.55 15.81 17.94
N LYS A 23 14.72 15.51 17.40
CA LYS A 23 15.10 16.00 16.08
C LYS A 23 13.97 15.63 15.11
N ARG A 24 13.69 16.47 14.10
CA ARG A 24 12.55 16.26 13.19
C ARG A 24 12.54 14.85 12.58
N GLU A 25 13.72 14.27 12.34
CA GLU A 25 13.95 12.90 11.84
C GLU A 25 13.52 11.78 12.79
N GLU A 26 13.55 12.02 14.10
CA GLU A 26 13.13 11.08 15.13
C GLU A 26 11.62 11.17 15.37
N SER A 27 11.00 12.28 14.95
CA SER A 27 9.56 12.46 15.04
C SER A 27 8.84 11.66 13.95
N ARG A 28 8.24 10.54 14.36
CA ARG A 28 7.40 9.68 13.51
C ARG A 28 6.33 10.47 12.78
N GLU A 29 5.62 11.36 13.48
CA GLU A 29 4.53 12.15 12.90
C GLU A 29 5.03 13.10 11.82
N TRP A 30 6.20 13.72 12.05
CA TRP A 30 6.83 14.58 11.05
C TRP A 30 7.23 13.78 9.81
N VAL A 31 7.92 12.64 9.99
CA VAL A 31 8.31 11.75 8.87
C VAL A 31 7.08 11.29 8.08
N ILE A 32 5.99 10.91 8.76
CA ILE A 32 4.74 10.51 8.10
C ILE A 32 4.15 11.65 7.27
N ASN A 33 4.05 12.85 7.84
CA ASN A 33 3.45 14.00 7.15
C ASN A 33 4.30 14.46 5.97
N THR A 34 5.62 14.51 6.15
CA THR A 34 6.58 14.88 5.09
C THR A 34 6.55 13.87 3.95
N TYR A 35 6.60 12.57 4.25
CA TYR A 35 6.45 11.53 3.23
C TYR A 35 5.13 11.69 2.47
N ARG A 36 4.01 11.86 3.19
CA ARG A 36 2.69 11.98 2.55
C ARG A 36 2.59 13.19 1.63
N LYS A 37 3.11 14.34 2.05
CA LYS A 37 3.18 15.57 1.25
C LYS A 37 3.90 15.32 -0.07
N HIS A 38 5.13 14.81 -0.03
CA HIS A 38 5.95 14.61 -1.23
C HIS A 38 5.45 13.47 -2.11
N GLN A 39 5.05 12.36 -1.49
CA GLN A 39 4.49 11.22 -2.21
C GLN A 39 3.21 11.60 -2.95
N GLN A 40 2.39 12.48 -2.39
CA GLN A 40 1.18 12.97 -3.05
C GLN A 40 1.54 13.70 -4.35
N VAL A 41 2.47 14.66 -4.29
CA VAL A 41 2.92 15.44 -5.45
C VAL A 41 3.49 14.54 -6.55
N GLN A 42 4.36 13.60 -6.19
CA GLN A 42 4.94 12.65 -7.15
C GLN A 42 3.88 11.75 -7.80
N THR A 43 2.94 11.24 -6.99
CA THR A 43 1.89 10.34 -7.46
C THR A 43 0.90 11.08 -8.36
N SER A 44 0.50 12.30 -7.99
CA SER A 44 -0.35 13.15 -8.82
C SER A 44 0.33 13.50 -10.14
N SER A 45 1.60 13.91 -10.11
CA SER A 45 2.37 14.20 -11.34
C SER A 45 2.46 12.97 -12.26
N TRP A 46 2.68 11.78 -11.71
CA TRP A 46 2.65 10.55 -12.50
C TRP A 46 1.28 10.28 -13.12
N LEU A 47 0.19 10.47 -12.35
CA LEU A 47 -1.18 10.29 -12.84
C LEU A 47 -1.55 11.33 -13.90
N ASP A 48 -1.11 12.58 -13.77
CA ASP A 48 -1.32 13.64 -14.77
C ASP A 48 -0.65 13.27 -16.10
N ASN A 49 0.58 12.76 -16.04
CA ASN A 49 1.28 12.29 -17.24
C ASN A 49 0.58 11.11 -17.93
N VAL A 50 -0.11 10.24 -17.18
CA VAL A 50 -0.76 9.03 -17.71
C VAL A 50 -2.20 9.26 -18.17
N LEU A 51 -2.97 10.06 -17.41
CA LEU A 51 -4.40 10.28 -17.61
C LEU A 51 -4.73 11.64 -18.25
N GLY A 52 -3.73 12.52 -18.36
CA GLY A 52 -3.88 13.91 -18.80
C GLY A 52 -4.22 14.87 -17.66
N ASP A 53 -3.86 16.14 -17.85
CA ASP A 53 -4.13 17.23 -16.91
C ASP A 53 -5.65 17.47 -16.77
N GLY A 54 -6.18 17.40 -15.55
CA GLY A 54 -7.59 17.70 -15.28
C GLY A 54 -8.18 17.02 -14.05
N SER A 55 -9.48 17.24 -13.83
CA SER A 55 -10.22 16.59 -12.74
C SER A 55 -10.28 15.08 -12.98
N ARG A 56 -9.72 14.32 -12.03
CA ARG A 56 -9.66 12.84 -12.05
C ARG A 56 -11.02 12.19 -12.23
N ASP A 57 -12.08 12.81 -11.70
CA ASP A 57 -13.47 12.35 -11.83
C ASP A 57 -13.97 12.27 -13.28
N LYS A 58 -13.30 12.97 -14.20
CA LYS A 58 -13.63 12.97 -15.64
C LYS A 58 -12.68 12.14 -16.47
N SER A 59 -11.44 11.93 -16.03
CA SER A 59 -10.41 11.22 -16.80
C SER A 59 -10.21 9.76 -16.37
N TYR A 60 -10.67 9.38 -15.17
CA TYR A 60 -10.48 8.03 -14.63
C TYR A 60 -11.79 7.35 -14.25
N VAL A 61 -12.02 6.16 -14.79
CA VAL A 61 -13.14 5.30 -14.41
C VAL A 61 -12.63 4.28 -13.40
N ILE A 62 -13.13 4.36 -12.18
CA ILE A 62 -12.77 3.42 -11.11
C ILE A 62 -13.23 2.01 -11.52
N PRO A 63 -12.33 1.02 -11.62
CA PRO A 63 -12.70 -0.34 -11.94
C PRO A 63 -13.56 -0.94 -10.84
N VAL A 64 -14.58 -1.71 -11.22
CA VAL A 64 -15.42 -2.44 -10.28
C VAL A 64 -14.63 -3.63 -9.74
N LEU A 65 -14.50 -3.71 -8.41
CA LEU A 65 -13.79 -4.79 -7.74
C LEU A 65 -14.76 -5.92 -7.38
N LEU A 66 -14.31 -7.16 -7.58
CA LEU A 66 -15.07 -8.38 -7.39
C LEU A 66 -14.40 -9.24 -6.33
N ASP A 67 -15.13 -9.63 -5.30
CA ASP A 67 -14.72 -10.63 -4.32
C ASP A 67 -14.77 -12.02 -4.96
N THR A 68 -13.61 -12.66 -5.03
CA THR A 68 -13.41 -14.00 -5.62
C THR A 68 -12.97 -15.04 -4.60
N ASN A 69 -13.13 -14.77 -3.30
CA ASN A 69 -12.77 -15.74 -2.27
C ASN A 69 -13.53 -17.06 -2.45
N PRO A 70 -12.90 -18.21 -2.19
CA PRO A 70 -13.59 -19.49 -2.17
C PRO A 70 -14.60 -19.54 -1.02
N ILE A 71 -15.90 -19.41 -1.34
CA ILE A 71 -16.96 -19.31 -0.35
C ILE A 71 -17.22 -20.70 0.26
N ARG A 72 -16.69 -20.93 1.47
CA ARG A 72 -16.78 -22.22 2.18
C ARG A 72 -18.19 -22.58 2.67
N HIS A 73 -19.08 -21.60 2.80
CA HIS A 73 -20.45 -21.81 3.25
C HIS A 73 -21.46 -21.28 2.21
N ARG A 74 -21.81 -22.12 1.24
CA ARG A 74 -23.02 -21.90 0.42
C ARG A 74 -23.96 -23.09 0.55
N GLN A 75 -25.25 -22.77 0.66
CA GLN A 75 -26.31 -23.74 0.91
C GLN A 75 -26.74 -24.50 -0.35
N SER A 76 -26.35 -24.04 -1.55
CA SER A 76 -26.81 -24.62 -2.82
C SER A 76 -25.67 -25.06 -3.76
N ILE A 77 -25.88 -26.16 -4.47
CA ILE A 77 -24.92 -26.73 -5.44
C ILE A 77 -24.69 -25.78 -6.63
N GLN A 78 -25.72 -25.05 -7.09
CA GLN A 78 -25.58 -24.09 -8.18
C GLN A 78 -24.61 -22.96 -7.84
N GLU A 79 -24.63 -22.44 -6.61
CA GLU A 79 -23.72 -21.39 -6.19
C GLU A 79 -22.30 -21.89 -5.87
N GLN A 80 -22.14 -23.20 -5.61
CA GLN A 80 -20.82 -23.86 -5.51
C GLN A 80 -20.20 -24.09 -6.90
N VAL A 81 -21.02 -24.34 -7.92
CA VAL A 81 -20.58 -24.62 -9.30
C VAL A 81 -20.42 -23.34 -10.14
N PHE A 82 -21.23 -22.31 -9.88
CA PHE A 82 -21.18 -21.00 -10.54
C PHE A 82 -21.19 -19.87 -9.52
N PRO A 83 -20.04 -19.56 -8.88
CA PRO A 83 -20.00 -18.46 -7.95
C PRO A 83 -20.12 -17.12 -8.68
N ALA A 84 -21.27 -16.45 -8.56
CA ALA A 84 -21.35 -15.03 -8.88
C ALA A 84 -20.48 -14.27 -7.86
N PRO A 85 -19.41 -13.57 -8.30
CA PRO A 85 -18.57 -12.81 -7.40
C PRO A 85 -19.33 -11.60 -6.84
N ARG A 86 -19.10 -11.26 -5.57
CA ARG A 86 -19.73 -10.11 -4.92
C ARG A 86 -19.01 -8.84 -5.34
N ILE A 87 -19.74 -7.79 -5.70
CA ILE A 87 -19.14 -6.48 -5.95
C ILE A 87 -18.73 -5.85 -4.61
N ILE A 88 -17.48 -5.39 -4.55
CA ILE A 88 -16.92 -4.71 -3.37
C ILE A 88 -17.19 -3.21 -3.53
N HIS A 89 -18.04 -2.68 -2.67
CA HIS A 89 -18.29 -1.24 -2.53
C HIS A 89 -17.55 -0.63 -1.34
N GLU A 90 -17.00 -1.47 -0.48
CA GLU A 90 -16.28 -1.10 0.73
C GLU A 90 -14.83 -0.73 0.39
N ASP A 91 -14.24 0.14 1.19
CA ASP A 91 -12.82 0.47 1.06
C ASP A 91 -11.97 -0.77 1.37
N LEU A 92 -10.91 -1.00 0.58
CA LEU A 92 -9.98 -2.10 0.77
C LEU A 92 -9.24 -2.01 2.10
N LEU A 93 -9.23 -0.86 2.77
CA LEU A 93 -8.74 -0.69 4.15
C LEU A 93 -9.70 -1.23 5.22
N MET A 94 -11.00 -1.34 4.92
CA MET A 94 -12.04 -1.71 5.89
C MET A 94 -12.32 -3.22 5.92
N THR A 95 -11.69 -3.99 5.04
CA THR A 95 -11.83 -5.45 5.06
C THR A 95 -11.08 -6.07 6.25
N ASP A 96 -11.61 -7.16 6.81
CA ASP A 96 -11.02 -7.86 7.97
C ASP A 96 -9.65 -8.49 7.66
N HIS A 97 -9.31 -8.61 6.37
CA HIS A 97 -8.08 -9.24 5.93
C HIS A 97 -6.95 -8.22 5.77
N MET A 98 -5.80 -8.52 6.39
CA MET A 98 -4.60 -7.70 6.28
C MET A 98 -3.89 -7.82 4.93
N LYS A 99 -4.20 -8.88 4.17
CA LYS A 99 -3.53 -9.17 2.89
C LYS A 99 -4.56 -9.38 1.80
N ILE A 100 -4.35 -8.68 0.70
CA ILE A 100 -5.26 -8.64 -0.44
C ILE A 100 -4.49 -9.09 -1.68
N MET A 101 -5.06 -10.05 -2.39
CA MET A 101 -4.57 -10.56 -3.66
C MET A 101 -5.42 -9.98 -4.78
N LEU A 102 -4.84 -9.09 -5.57
CA LEU A 102 -5.51 -8.41 -6.67
C LEU A 102 -5.13 -9.03 -8.02
N GLU A 103 -6.05 -9.76 -8.64
CA GLU A 103 -5.88 -10.34 -9.96
C GLU A 103 -6.59 -9.52 -11.05
N ALA A 104 -5.86 -9.04 -12.05
CA ALA A 104 -6.48 -8.49 -13.25
C ALA A 104 -5.61 -8.70 -14.49
N GLY A 105 -6.25 -8.91 -15.63
CA GLY A 105 -5.59 -9.13 -16.92
C GLY A 105 -4.65 -8.00 -17.36
N CYS A 106 -3.90 -8.25 -18.44
CA CYS A 106 -3.06 -7.23 -19.07
C CYS A 106 -3.93 -6.08 -19.59
N GLY A 107 -3.49 -4.83 -19.37
CA GLY A 107 -4.21 -3.63 -19.84
C GLY A 107 -5.48 -3.28 -19.06
N MET A 108 -5.81 -3.98 -17.97
CA MET A 108 -6.97 -3.67 -17.13
C MET A 108 -6.74 -2.51 -16.14
N GLY A 109 -5.58 -1.85 -16.19
CA GLY A 109 -5.31 -0.66 -15.37
C GLY A 109 -4.91 -0.91 -13.91
N LYS A 110 -4.33 -2.07 -13.56
CA LYS A 110 -3.89 -2.38 -12.19
C LYS A 110 -2.99 -1.31 -11.59
N THR A 111 -1.93 -0.94 -12.32
CA THR A 111 -0.96 0.08 -11.91
C THR A 111 -1.64 1.42 -11.69
N THR A 112 -2.47 1.83 -12.65
CA THR A 112 -3.25 3.08 -12.59
C THR A 112 -4.21 3.06 -11.39
N PHE A 113 -4.87 1.94 -11.12
CA PHE A 113 -5.73 1.78 -9.95
C PHE A 113 -4.97 1.89 -8.64
N LEU A 114 -3.85 1.20 -8.48
CA LEU A 114 -3.03 1.29 -7.26
C LEU A 114 -2.49 2.70 -7.04
N LYS A 115 -2.04 3.38 -8.10
CA LYS A 115 -1.56 4.76 -8.02
C LYS A 115 -2.68 5.75 -7.73
N TYR A 116 -3.84 5.59 -8.36
CA TYR A 116 -5.02 6.40 -8.05
C TYR A 116 -5.48 6.18 -6.60
N TYR A 117 -5.52 4.93 -6.15
CA TYR A 117 -5.84 4.58 -4.77
C TYR A 117 -4.82 5.16 -3.78
N GLN A 118 -3.53 5.12 -4.11
CA GLN A 118 -2.48 5.79 -3.35
C GLN A 118 -2.74 7.31 -3.24
N GLU A 119 -3.05 7.99 -4.34
CA GLU A 119 -3.37 9.43 -4.36
C GLU A 119 -4.55 9.75 -3.44
N GLN A 120 -5.64 8.98 -3.53
CA GLN A 120 -6.82 9.15 -2.67
C GLN A 120 -6.48 9.00 -1.18
N LEU A 121 -5.69 7.97 -0.83
CA LEU A 121 -5.27 7.75 0.56
C LEU A 121 -4.34 8.85 1.08
N LEU A 122 -3.58 9.51 0.21
CA LEU A 122 -2.69 10.61 0.56
C LEU A 122 -3.44 11.93 0.75
N GLN A 123 -4.49 12.17 -0.05
CA GLN A 123 -5.35 13.36 0.04
C GLN A 123 -6.27 13.35 1.26
N GLN A 124 -6.70 12.16 1.70
CA GLN A 124 -7.56 12.01 2.87
C GLN A 124 -6.78 12.13 4.19
N ILE A 125 -7.51 12.19 5.30
CA ILE A 125 -6.92 12.16 6.64
C ILE A 125 -6.15 10.83 6.81
N PRO A 126 -4.91 10.84 7.34
CA PRO A 126 -4.13 9.63 7.52
C PRO A 126 -4.91 8.57 8.32
N HIS A 127 -4.92 7.33 7.83
CA HIS A 127 -5.57 6.23 8.55
C HIS A 127 -4.88 6.01 9.91
N PRO A 128 -5.62 5.80 11.02
CA PRO A 128 -5.04 5.71 12.36
C PRO A 128 -4.06 4.55 12.53
N VAL A 129 -4.24 3.47 11.74
CA VAL A 129 -3.39 2.28 11.76
C VAL A 129 -2.32 2.31 10.67
N TYR A 130 -2.67 2.60 9.41
CA TYR A 130 -1.80 2.53 8.24
C TYR A 130 -1.66 3.89 7.55
N PRO A 131 -0.99 4.87 8.18
CA PRO A 131 -0.89 6.22 7.62
C PRO A 131 0.00 6.31 6.38
N LEU A 132 0.81 5.28 6.07
CA LEU A 132 1.80 5.30 5.00
C LEU A 132 1.42 4.36 3.84
N PRO A 133 0.78 4.87 2.77
CA PRO A 133 0.57 4.12 1.55
C PRO A 133 1.85 4.12 0.69
N VAL A 134 2.53 2.98 0.65
CA VAL A 134 3.78 2.77 -0.10
C VAL A 134 3.50 1.91 -1.32
N TYR A 135 3.73 2.46 -2.50
CA TYR A 135 3.66 1.74 -3.76
C TYR A 135 5.05 1.27 -4.16
N PHE A 136 5.18 0.00 -4.57
CA PHE A 136 6.42 -0.51 -5.15
C PHE A 136 6.15 -1.39 -6.37
N ASN A 137 6.93 -1.20 -7.43
CA ASN A 137 6.88 -2.06 -8.61
C ASN A 137 7.91 -3.19 -8.47
N LEU A 138 7.44 -4.42 -8.31
CA LEU A 138 8.32 -5.59 -8.16
C LEU A 138 9.18 -5.86 -9.40
N GLY A 139 8.79 -5.36 -10.58
CA GLY A 139 9.61 -5.44 -11.79
C GLY A 139 10.92 -4.64 -11.73
N ASN A 140 11.09 -3.76 -10.73
CA ASN A 140 12.33 -3.01 -10.55
C ASN A 140 13.43 -3.81 -9.82
N LEU A 141 13.10 -4.98 -9.26
CA LEU A 141 14.07 -5.81 -8.56
C LEU A 141 14.97 -6.56 -9.55
N LEU A 142 16.26 -6.66 -9.24
CA LEU A 142 17.18 -7.51 -9.99
C LEU A 142 16.93 -8.98 -9.63
N GLU A 143 17.12 -9.88 -10.59
CA GLU A 143 16.86 -11.32 -10.42
C GLU A 143 17.71 -11.91 -9.27
N GLY A 144 17.08 -12.69 -8.39
CA GLY A 144 17.77 -13.42 -7.31
C GLY A 144 18.10 -12.59 -6.06
N GLU A 145 17.65 -11.34 -5.97
CA GLU A 145 17.89 -10.45 -4.83
C GLU A 145 17.00 -10.74 -3.60
N GLY A 146 15.89 -11.48 -3.81
CA GLY A 146 14.97 -11.90 -2.76
C GLY A 146 14.22 -10.75 -2.06
N ILE A 147 13.50 -11.08 -0.97
CA ILE A 147 12.69 -10.10 -0.21
C ILE A 147 13.53 -9.04 0.50
N THR A 148 14.76 -9.40 0.89
CA THR A 148 15.53 -8.58 1.84
C THR A 148 16.04 -7.32 1.16
N ARG A 149 16.55 -7.46 -0.07
CA ARG A 149 16.88 -6.31 -0.92
C ARG A 149 15.64 -5.55 -1.38
N PHE A 150 14.50 -6.22 -1.53
CA PHE A 150 13.23 -5.53 -1.74
C PHE A 150 12.92 -4.58 -0.58
N MET A 151 13.00 -5.03 0.67
CA MET A 151 12.74 -4.16 1.83
C MET A 151 13.76 -3.02 1.93
N GLU A 152 15.04 -3.29 1.66
CA GLU A 152 16.07 -2.25 1.59
C GLU A 152 15.75 -1.20 0.51
N SER A 153 15.28 -1.64 -0.66
CA SER A 153 14.87 -0.76 -1.75
C SER A 153 13.68 0.10 -1.37
N VAL A 154 12.67 -0.48 -0.72
CA VAL A 154 11.50 0.27 -0.22
C VAL A 154 11.92 1.30 0.84
N HIS A 155 12.75 0.91 1.80
CA HIS A 155 13.24 1.86 2.81
C HIS A 155 14.01 3.02 2.18
N ARG A 156 14.79 2.74 1.13
CA ARG A 156 15.53 3.76 0.38
C ARG A 156 14.60 4.68 -0.40
N GLU A 157 13.60 4.14 -1.11
CA GLU A 157 12.61 4.98 -1.80
C GLU A 157 11.85 5.89 -0.83
N MET A 158 11.45 5.37 0.34
CA MET A 158 10.81 6.19 1.37
C MET A 158 11.73 7.28 1.92
N LEU A 159 13.01 6.96 2.12
CA LEU A 159 14.01 7.93 2.57
C LEU A 159 14.20 9.04 1.52
N ASP A 160 14.37 8.68 0.25
CA ASP A 160 14.54 9.62 -0.86
C ASP A 160 13.34 10.57 -0.96
N VAL A 161 12.11 10.08 -0.77
CA VAL A 161 10.89 10.91 -0.76
C VAL A 161 10.90 11.93 0.38
N VAL A 162 11.34 11.55 1.57
CA VAL A 162 11.41 12.47 2.72
C VAL A 162 12.54 13.48 2.55
N LEU A 163 13.67 13.09 1.95
CA LEU A 163 14.81 13.96 1.68
C LEU A 163 14.51 15.07 0.66
N ILE A 164 13.42 14.97 -0.10
CA ILE A 164 12.94 16.08 -0.95
C ILE A 164 12.64 17.32 -0.12
N GLU A 165 12.20 17.17 1.13
CA GLU A 165 11.99 18.32 2.03
C GLU A 165 13.29 19.10 2.27
N CYS A 166 14.46 18.45 2.32
CA CYS A 166 15.75 19.13 2.42
C CYS A 166 16.12 19.91 1.15
N GLN A 167 15.56 19.52 0.00
CA GLN A 167 15.76 20.25 -1.25
C GLN A 167 14.87 21.51 -1.30
N GLU A 168 13.68 21.46 -0.69
CA GLU A 168 12.78 22.61 -0.56
C GLU A 168 13.20 23.58 0.55
N ASP A 169 13.67 23.06 1.69
CA ASP A 169 14.13 23.82 2.84
C ASP A 169 15.65 23.66 3.03
N SER A 170 16.41 24.62 2.51
CA SER A 170 17.88 24.62 2.60
C SER A 170 18.43 24.77 4.02
N GLU A 171 17.60 25.15 4.99
CA GLU A 171 18.00 25.22 6.41
C GLU A 171 17.83 23.88 7.14
N LEU A 172 17.13 22.92 6.52
CA LEU A 172 16.85 21.61 7.09
C LEU A 172 18.01 20.64 6.84
N VAL A 173 18.70 20.25 7.91
CA VAL A 173 19.77 19.24 7.86
C VAL A 173 19.26 17.92 8.42
N LEU A 174 18.95 17.04 7.47
CA LEU A 174 18.75 15.58 7.47
C LEU A 174 19.89 14.69 8.01
N ASP A 175 19.80 14.03 9.18
CA ASP A 175 20.57 12.80 9.42
C ASP A 175 19.87 11.59 8.78
N GLU A 176 20.43 11.11 7.67
CA GLU A 176 19.90 9.98 6.91
C GLU A 176 19.88 8.67 7.73
N GLU A 177 20.84 8.46 8.63
CA GLU A 177 20.92 7.24 9.41
C GLU A 177 19.80 7.18 10.46
N LEU A 178 19.53 8.32 11.12
CA LEU A 178 18.42 8.45 12.06
C LEU A 178 17.07 8.32 11.35
N LEU A 179 16.91 8.98 10.21
CA LEU A 179 15.68 8.90 9.40
C LEU A 179 15.41 7.45 8.96
N LEU A 180 16.42 6.74 8.49
CA LEU A 180 16.31 5.33 8.09
C LEU A 180 15.89 4.45 9.28
N ASN A 181 16.40 4.71 10.47
CA ASN A 181 16.01 4.00 11.68
C ASN A 181 14.53 4.27 12.05
N THR A 182 14.06 5.51 11.90
CA THR A 182 12.64 5.85 12.09
C THR A 182 11.74 5.14 11.08
N ILE A 183 12.14 5.09 9.79
CA ILE A 183 11.38 4.37 8.75
C ILE A 183 11.29 2.87 9.07
N LYS A 184 12.41 2.23 9.45
CA LYS A 184 12.43 0.83 9.89
C LYS A 184 11.58 0.60 11.15
N ALA A 185 11.52 1.57 12.05
CA ALA A 185 10.65 1.46 13.23
C ALA A 185 9.16 1.48 12.83
N LEU A 186 8.76 2.35 11.89
CA LEU A 186 7.38 2.41 11.39
C LEU A 186 6.95 1.11 10.70
N GLU A 187 7.87 0.47 9.97
CA GLU A 187 7.67 -0.86 9.39
C GLU A 187 7.42 -1.92 10.48
N ARG A 188 8.29 -1.99 11.50
CA ARG A 188 8.14 -2.93 12.64
C ARG A 188 6.88 -2.71 13.47
N GLU A 189 6.42 -1.46 13.56
CA GLU A 189 5.19 -1.08 14.27
C GLU A 189 3.91 -1.42 13.47
N GLY A 190 4.03 -1.83 12.21
CA GLY A 190 2.87 -2.19 11.39
C GLY A 190 2.12 -0.98 10.82
N ARG A 191 2.79 0.16 10.61
CA ARG A 191 2.16 1.43 10.20
C ARG A 191 2.08 1.62 8.68
N ILE A 192 2.46 0.62 7.88
CA ILE A 192 2.61 0.74 6.43
C ILE A 192 1.53 -0.08 5.71
N LEU A 193 0.94 0.52 4.68
CA LEU A 193 0.17 -0.15 3.65
C LEU A 193 1.07 -0.34 2.43
N PHE A 194 1.47 -1.58 2.16
CA PHE A 194 2.24 -1.94 0.97
C PHE A 194 1.30 -2.22 -0.20
N MET A 195 1.53 -1.55 -1.33
CA MET A 195 0.87 -1.78 -2.62
C MET A 195 1.93 -2.26 -3.61
N LEU A 196 2.04 -3.57 -3.75
CA LEU A 196 3.04 -4.21 -4.60
C LEU A 196 2.43 -4.55 -5.94
N ASP A 197 3.00 -4.03 -7.02
CA ASP A 197 2.54 -4.30 -8.39
C ASP A 197 3.51 -5.20 -9.15
N ALA A 198 3.01 -5.76 -10.25
CA ALA A 198 3.78 -6.48 -11.25
C ALA A 198 4.52 -7.72 -10.74
N LEU A 199 3.94 -8.46 -9.79
CA LEU A 199 4.50 -9.75 -9.35
C LEU A 199 4.80 -10.67 -10.54
N ASP A 200 3.98 -10.65 -11.59
CA ASP A 200 4.17 -11.48 -12.79
C ASP A 200 5.43 -11.15 -13.62
N GLN A 201 6.08 -10.01 -13.37
CA GLN A 201 7.35 -9.65 -14.03
C GLN A 201 8.58 -10.28 -13.36
N LEU A 202 8.44 -10.76 -12.13
CA LEU A 202 9.52 -11.44 -11.43
C LEU A 202 9.74 -12.87 -11.98
N PRO A 203 10.97 -13.40 -11.91
CA PRO A 203 11.25 -14.81 -12.14
C PRO A 203 10.40 -15.74 -11.26
N ALA A 204 10.16 -16.98 -11.72
CA ALA A 204 9.30 -17.91 -10.97
C ALA A 204 9.79 -18.20 -9.54
N GLU A 205 11.11 -18.22 -9.33
CA GLU A 205 11.73 -18.45 -8.02
C GLU A 205 11.46 -17.28 -7.07
N ASP A 206 11.76 -16.05 -7.50
CA ASP A 206 11.52 -14.83 -6.73
C ASP A 206 10.02 -14.61 -6.44
N ARG A 207 9.15 -14.89 -7.42
CA ARG A 207 7.68 -14.85 -7.23
C ARG A 207 7.23 -15.79 -6.13
N PHE A 208 7.76 -17.00 -6.10
CA PHE A 208 7.42 -17.98 -5.08
C PHE A 208 7.96 -17.57 -3.71
N GLN A 209 9.17 -17.01 -3.64
CA GLN A 209 9.74 -16.53 -2.38
C GLN A 209 8.91 -15.37 -1.80
N VAL A 210 8.58 -14.36 -2.60
CA VAL A 210 7.71 -13.24 -2.18
C VAL A 210 6.38 -13.77 -1.66
N TYR A 211 5.77 -14.73 -2.36
CA TYR A 211 4.52 -15.34 -1.93
C TYR A 211 4.64 -16.11 -0.61
N LEU A 212 5.68 -16.93 -0.48
CA LEU A 212 5.91 -17.76 0.69
C LEU A 212 6.10 -16.89 1.94
N GLU A 213 6.95 -15.88 1.86
CA GLU A 213 7.27 -15.03 3.00
C GLU A 213 6.15 -14.04 3.32
N ALA A 214 5.46 -13.53 2.30
CA ALA A 214 4.36 -12.59 2.48
C ALA A 214 3.07 -13.25 2.95
N PHE A 215 2.68 -14.43 2.44
CA PHE A 215 1.36 -15.02 2.71
C PHE A 215 1.39 -16.29 3.56
N VAL A 216 2.46 -17.09 3.48
CA VAL A 216 2.49 -18.41 4.13
C VAL A 216 3.22 -18.36 5.47
N GLU A 217 4.40 -17.73 5.49
CA GLU A 217 5.20 -17.56 6.69
C GLU A 217 4.84 -16.31 7.49
N ASP A 218 4.32 -15.28 6.82
CA ASP A 218 3.94 -13.99 7.41
C ASP A 218 5.07 -13.36 8.25
N LYS A 219 6.30 -13.42 7.73
CA LYS A 219 7.48 -12.88 8.42
C LYS A 219 7.72 -11.42 8.06
N THR A 220 7.65 -11.09 6.77
CA THR A 220 8.09 -9.79 6.24
C THR A 220 7.08 -8.67 6.46
N PHE A 221 5.79 -8.96 6.28
CA PHE A 221 4.73 -7.95 6.38
C PHE A 221 3.89 -8.10 7.64
N ARG A 222 4.44 -8.72 8.69
CA ARG A 222 3.72 -8.98 9.92
C ARG A 222 3.18 -7.66 10.48
N SER A 223 1.87 -7.61 10.76
CA SER A 223 1.14 -6.42 11.24
C SER A 223 0.95 -5.29 10.23
N ASN A 224 1.66 -5.28 9.10
CA ASN A 224 1.44 -4.34 8.01
C ASN A 224 0.32 -4.84 7.08
N ARG A 225 -0.32 -3.90 6.38
CA ARG A 225 -1.34 -4.25 5.39
C ARG A 225 -0.70 -4.38 4.02
N LEU A 226 -1.09 -5.38 3.24
CA LEU A 226 -0.51 -5.68 1.93
C LEU A 226 -1.58 -5.84 0.86
N ILE A 227 -1.41 -5.14 -0.26
CA ILE A 227 -2.13 -5.35 -1.51
C ILE A 227 -1.10 -5.82 -2.53
N LEU A 228 -1.24 -7.06 -3.02
CA LEU A 228 -0.36 -7.62 -4.05
C LEU A 228 -1.13 -7.77 -5.36
N ALA A 229 -0.71 -7.05 -6.38
CA ALA A 229 -1.32 -7.06 -7.71
C ALA A 229 -0.52 -7.90 -8.71
N THR A 230 -1.23 -8.71 -9.48
CA THR A 230 -0.65 -9.56 -10.52
C THR A 230 -1.64 -9.82 -11.65
N ARG A 231 -1.14 -10.30 -12.80
CA ARG A 231 -2.00 -10.81 -13.88
C ARG A 231 -2.68 -12.12 -13.51
N LYS A 232 -1.89 -13.02 -12.93
CA LYS A 232 -2.31 -14.35 -12.52
C LYS A 232 -1.28 -14.87 -11.52
N PHE A 233 -1.75 -15.32 -10.36
CA PHE A 233 -0.87 -16.00 -9.42
C PHE A 233 -0.39 -17.32 -10.02
N SER A 234 0.88 -17.35 -10.43
CA SER A 234 1.56 -18.51 -11.00
C SER A 234 2.94 -18.62 -10.38
N PHE A 235 3.21 -19.73 -9.69
CA PHE A 235 4.37 -19.85 -8.80
C PHE A 235 5.39 -20.90 -9.29
N GLY A 236 5.36 -21.20 -10.58
CA GLY A 236 6.27 -22.17 -11.20
C GLY A 236 6.10 -23.60 -10.66
N PRO A 237 7.04 -24.51 -11.01
CA PRO A 237 7.01 -25.91 -10.57
C PRO A 237 7.40 -26.11 -9.10
N LEU A 238 7.92 -25.06 -8.44
CA LEU A 238 8.40 -25.12 -7.05
C LEU A 238 7.27 -25.04 -6.03
N ALA A 239 6.10 -24.54 -6.43
CA ALA A 239 4.97 -24.38 -5.53
C ALA A 239 4.13 -25.66 -5.47
N THR A 240 4.07 -26.28 -4.30
CA THR A 240 3.15 -27.39 -4.05
C THR A 240 1.74 -26.86 -3.86
N ASP A 241 0.73 -27.63 -4.26
CA ASP A 241 -0.70 -27.26 -4.12
C ASP A 241 -1.06 -26.90 -2.68
N SER A 242 -0.43 -27.55 -1.69
CA SER A 242 -0.66 -27.27 -0.26
C SER A 242 -0.15 -25.89 0.16
N ILE A 243 1.01 -25.45 -0.33
CA ILE A 243 1.56 -24.11 -0.02
C ILE A 243 0.73 -23.03 -0.69
N ILE A 244 0.32 -23.27 -1.94
CA ILE A 244 -0.57 -22.38 -2.67
C ILE A 244 -1.89 -22.24 -1.93
N GLN A 245 -2.53 -23.34 -1.53
CA GLN A 245 -3.81 -23.26 -0.83
C GLN A 245 -3.70 -22.52 0.51
N ARG A 246 -2.62 -22.76 1.27
CA ARG A 246 -2.39 -22.07 2.55
C ARG A 246 -2.25 -20.56 2.40
N GLY A 247 -1.49 -20.09 1.40
CA GLY A 247 -1.37 -18.64 1.16
C GLY A 247 -2.66 -18.02 0.60
N LYS A 248 -3.42 -18.76 -0.22
CA LYS A 248 -4.74 -18.32 -0.69
C LYS A 248 -5.73 -18.18 0.47
N ASP A 249 -5.76 -19.13 1.40
CA ASP A 249 -6.64 -19.06 2.57
C ASP A 249 -6.28 -17.91 3.52
N ALA A 250 -5.05 -17.39 3.46
CA ALA A 250 -4.56 -16.29 4.28
C ALA A 250 -4.80 -14.89 3.68
N ALA A 251 -5.36 -14.80 2.46
CA ALA A 251 -5.56 -13.56 1.73
C ALA A 251 -6.99 -13.37 1.27
N PHE A 252 -7.40 -12.11 1.14
CA PHE A 252 -8.65 -11.72 0.50
C PHE A 252 -8.45 -11.61 -1.01
N HIS A 253 -9.19 -12.40 -1.79
CA HIS A 253 -9.07 -12.44 -3.24
C HIS A 253 -9.99 -11.42 -3.90
N VAL A 254 -9.40 -10.56 -4.73
CA VAL A 254 -10.09 -9.50 -5.46
C VAL A 254 -9.74 -9.58 -6.93
N ALA A 255 -10.73 -9.46 -7.81
CA ALA A 255 -10.53 -9.35 -9.24
C ALA A 255 -11.18 -8.09 -9.81
N PHE A 256 -10.70 -7.62 -10.96
CA PHE A 256 -11.39 -6.55 -11.69
C PHE A 256 -12.56 -7.13 -12.49
N GLU A 257 -13.72 -6.46 -12.45
CA GLU A 257 -14.79 -6.73 -13.39
C GLU A 257 -14.29 -6.46 -14.81
N LYS A 258 -14.46 -7.43 -15.70
CA LYS A 258 -14.19 -7.22 -17.12
C LYS A 258 -15.17 -6.19 -17.64
N ILE A 259 -14.65 -5.11 -18.21
CA ILE A 259 -15.49 -4.12 -18.90
C ILE A 259 -16.18 -4.83 -20.07
N ASP A 260 -17.50 -4.90 -20.00
CA ASP A 260 -18.34 -5.49 -21.04
C ASP A 260 -18.19 -4.70 -22.36
N GLU A 261 -18.22 -5.38 -23.52
CA GLU A 261 -17.96 -4.74 -24.82
C GLU A 261 -18.97 -3.61 -25.12
N SER A 262 -20.19 -3.73 -24.59
CA SER A 262 -21.24 -2.71 -24.64
C SER A 262 -20.85 -1.42 -23.92
N LYS A 263 -20.22 -1.53 -22.73
CA LYS A 263 -19.70 -0.39 -21.96
C LYS A 263 -18.47 0.21 -22.64
N ARG A 264 -17.62 -0.62 -23.24
CA ARG A 264 -16.40 -0.20 -23.95
C ARG A 264 -16.64 0.78 -25.10
N ASN A 265 -17.74 0.60 -25.84
CA ASN A 265 -18.13 1.49 -26.95
C ASN A 265 -18.61 2.88 -26.49
N ILE A 266 -19.21 2.97 -25.31
CA ILE A 266 -19.60 4.25 -24.72
C ILE A 266 -18.34 5.06 -24.37
N PHE A 267 -17.31 4.40 -23.83
CA PHE A 267 -16.05 5.04 -23.44
C PHE A 267 -15.15 5.43 -24.63
N LEU A 268 -15.11 4.61 -25.69
CA LEU A 268 -14.39 4.96 -26.92
C LEU A 268 -15.04 6.14 -27.67
N GLY A 269 -16.36 6.29 -27.55
CA GLY A 269 -17.10 7.41 -28.14
C GLY A 269 -16.74 8.76 -27.51
N GLU A 270 -16.46 8.83 -26.20
CA GLU A 270 -16.00 10.07 -25.55
C GLU A 270 -14.54 10.39 -25.87
N ALA A 271 -13.67 9.38 -25.92
CA ALA A 271 -12.27 9.56 -26.33
C ALA A 271 -12.13 9.97 -27.80
N GLN A 272 -13.04 9.53 -28.69
CA GLN A 272 -13.09 9.99 -30.09
C GLN A 272 -13.60 11.43 -30.21
N LYS A 273 -14.60 11.84 -29.42
CA LYS A 273 -15.06 13.24 -29.40
C LYS A 273 -13.96 14.23 -29.00
N ASN A 274 -13.08 13.84 -28.08
CA ASN A 274 -11.94 14.69 -27.70
C ASN A 274 -10.85 14.80 -28.80
N LYS A 275 -10.81 13.88 -29.77
CA LYS A 275 -9.95 14.01 -30.95
C LYS A 275 -10.54 14.89 -32.04
N GLU A 276 -11.86 14.95 -32.17
CA GLU A 276 -12.53 15.82 -33.16
C GLU A 276 -12.58 17.29 -32.74
N VAL A 277 -12.45 17.60 -31.44
CA VAL A 277 -12.39 18.99 -30.93
C VAL A 277 -10.98 19.58 -31.03
N ALA A 278 -9.95 18.74 -31.24
CA ALA A 278 -8.55 19.14 -31.40
C ALA A 278 -8.09 19.22 -32.87
N SER A 279 -9.00 19.03 -33.84
CA SER A 279 -8.77 19.19 -35.28
C SER A 279 -9.39 20.47 -35.83
#